data_AF-A0A957LW71-F1
#
_entry.id   AF-A0A957LW71-F1
#
_cell.length_a   1.000
_cell.length_b   1.000
_cell.length_c   1.000
_cell.angle_alpha   90.00
_cell.angle_beta   90.00
_cell.angle_gamma   90.00
#
_symmetry.space_group_name_H-M   'P 1'
#
loop_
_entity.id
_entity.type
_entity.pdbx_description
1 polymer ?
#
loop_
_entity_poly.entity_id
_entity_poly.type
_entity_poly.pdbx_seq_one_letter_code
_entity_poly.pdbx_strand_id
1 'polypeptide(L)' 'MSVDLRPGESQESLLKRFRKSVAEARILPIVRQKRWFTSKSEVRRIKQQKAIRKARRTQRR' A
#
# COMPACT_ATOMS: atom_id res chain seq x y z
N MET A 1 14.30 0.98 -5.16
CA MET A 1 13.35 1.59 -6.10
C MET A 1 13.79 3.01 -6.33
N SER A 2 14.44 3.28 -7.47
CA SER A 2 14.72 4.64 -7.95
C SER A 2 13.72 4.98 -9.05
N VAL A 3 13.30 6.24 -9.10
CA VAL A 3 12.45 6.76 -10.17
C VAL A 3 13.15 7.99 -10.73
N ASP A 4 13.78 7.79 -11.89
CA ASP A 4 14.56 8.83 -12.55
C ASP A 4 13.71 9.61 -13.56
N LEU A 5 14.02 10.90 -13.70
CA LEU A 5 13.35 11.82 -14.63
C LEU A 5 13.67 11.41 -16.07
N ARG A 6 12.62 11.24 -16.88
CA ARG A 6 12.78 10.95 -18.31
C ARG A 6 12.91 12.25 -19.12
N PRO A 7 13.63 12.24 -20.25
CA PRO A 7 13.65 13.39 -21.17
C PRO A 7 12.23 13.78 -21.61
N GLY A 8 11.89 15.07 -21.50
CA GLY A 8 10.57 15.60 -21.86
C GLY A 8 9.44 15.27 -20.88
N GLU A 9 9.73 14.65 -19.74
CA GLU A 9 8.73 14.36 -18.70
C GLU A 9 8.46 15.59 -17.82
N SER A 10 7.17 15.86 -17.55
CA SER A 10 6.79 16.89 -16.57
C SER A 10 6.99 16.40 -15.14
N GLN A 11 7.25 17.32 -14.22
CA GLN A 11 7.43 16.99 -12.79
C GLN A 11 6.21 16.30 -12.17
N GLU A 12 5.00 16.63 -12.64
CA GLU A 12 3.78 15.96 -12.17
C GLU A 12 3.72 14.49 -12.61
N SER A 13 4.14 14.18 -13.85
CA SER A 13 4.22 12.81 -14.35
C SER A 13 5.22 11.98 -13.55
N LEU A 14 6.38 12.56 -13.26
CA LEU A 14 7.40 11.94 -12.41
C LEU A 14 6.84 11.58 -11.03
N LEU A 15 6.13 12.52 -10.38
CA LEU A 15 5.50 12.28 -9.08
C LEU A 15 4.41 11.20 -9.12
N LYS A 16 3.62 11.12 -10.20
CA LYS A 16 2.62 10.05 -10.38
C LYS A 16 3.30 8.68 -10.44
N ARG A 17 4.40 8.54 -11.20
CA ARG A 17 5.19 7.31 -11.27
C ARG A 17 5.81 6.94 -9.93
N PHE A 18 6.38 7.92 -9.23
CA PHE A 18 6.92 7.70 -7.89
C PHE A 18 5.85 7.17 -6.92
N ARG A 19 4.69 7.83 -6.86
CA ARG A 19 3.57 7.38 -6.02
C ARG A 19 3.11 5.97 -6.38
N LYS A 20 3.03 5.63 -7.67
CA LYS A 20 2.69 4.28 -8.14
C LYS A 20 3.72 3.25 -7.67
N SER A 21 5.01 3.54 -7.86
CA SER A 21 6.12 2.67 -7.42
C SER A 21 6.07 2.42 -5.90
N VAL A 22 5.85 3.46 -5.11
CA VAL A 22 5.70 3.36 -3.64
C VAL A 22 4.48 2.54 -3.24
N ALA A 23 3.35 2.71 -3.94
CA ALA A 23 2.13 1.95 -3.70
C ALA A 23 2.31 0.46 -4.03
N GLU A 24 2.98 0.13 -5.14
CA GLU A 24 3.29 -1.23 -5.55
C GLU A 24 4.22 -1.94 -4.54
N ALA A 25 5.24 -1.23 -4.04
CA ALA A 25 6.13 -1.75 -2.99
C ALA A 25 5.43 -1.94 -1.63
N ARG A 26 4.24 -1.34 -1.42
CA ARG A 26 3.48 -1.40 -0.17
C ARG A 26 4.29 -0.98 1.08
N ILE A 27 5.30 -0.13 0.92
CA ILE A 27 6.22 0.24 2.01
C ILE A 27 5.52 0.99 3.15
N LEU A 28 4.64 1.95 2.84
CA LEU A 28 3.91 2.73 3.85
C LEU A 28 2.98 1.87 4.73
N PRO A 29 2.14 0.97 4.17
CA PRO A 29 1.39 0.00 4.98
C PRO A 29 2.25 -0.87 5.88
N ILE A 30 3.41 -1.33 5.38
CA ILE A 30 4.33 -2.19 6.14
C ILE A 30 4.89 -1.44 7.34
N VAL A 31 5.43 -0.23 7.12
CA VAL A 31 5.99 0.60 8.20
C VAL A 31 4.91 0.96 9.22
N ARG A 32 3.70 1.33 8.77
CA ARG A 32 2.57 1.60 9.68
C ARG A 32 2.20 0.38 10.54
N GLN A 33 2.22 -0.82 9.97
CA GLN A 33 1.94 -2.05 10.70
C GLN A 33 3.04 -2.39 11.72
N LYS A 34 4.29 -2.07 11.41
CA LYS A 34 5.46 -2.31 12.27
C LYS A 34 5.70 -1.20 13.30
N ARG A 35 4.99 -0.07 13.22
CA ARG A 35 5.20 1.12 14.07
C ARG A 35 5.10 0.80 15.57
N TRP A 36 4.19 -0.08 15.94
CA TRP A 36 3.95 -0.46 17.33
C TRP A 36 3.88 -1.98 17.46
N PHE A 37 4.23 -2.48 18.64
CA PHE A 37 4.00 -3.88 18.97
C PHE A 37 2.51 -4.20 18.85
N THR A 38 2.19 -5.29 18.16
CA THR A 38 0.84 -5.80 18.01
C THR A 38 0.89 -7.31 18.28
N SER A 39 0.07 -7.79 19.20
CA SER A 39 0.06 -9.21 19.58
C SER A 39 -0.34 -10.11 18.40
N LYS A 40 0.07 -11.38 18.44
CA LYS A 40 -0.26 -12.36 17.38
C LYS A 40 -1.78 -12.52 17.19
N SER A 41 -2.56 -12.46 18.26
CA SER A 41 -4.04 -12.51 18.20
C SER A 41 -4.60 -11.30 17.47
N GLU A 42 -4.09 -10.11 17.76
CA GLU A 42 -4.56 -8.88 17.14
C GLU A 42 -4.20 -8.80 15.65
N VAL A 43 -3.01 -9.27 15.27
CA VAL A 43 -2.64 -9.42 13.85
C VAL A 43 -3.59 -10.37 13.12
N ARG A 44 -3.97 -11.51 13.73
CA ARG A 44 -4.95 -12.46 13.14
C ARG A 44 -6.33 -11.81 12.99
N ARG A 45 -6.81 -11.12 14.02
CA ARG A 45 -8.09 -10.38 14.01
C ARG A 45 -8.14 -9.35 12.88
N ILE A 46 -7.09 -8.53 12.73
CA ILE A 46 -6.98 -7.52 11.68
C ILE A 46 -6.96 -8.16 10.29
N LYS A 47 -6.22 -9.26 10.10
CA LYS A 47 -6.17 -10.00 8.82
C LYS A 47 -7.55 -10.55 8.44
N GLN A 48 -8.26 -11.18 9.37
CA GLN A 48 -9.59 -11.71 9.15
C GLN A 48 -10.59 -10.60 8.77
N GLN A 49 -10.61 -9.50 9.51
CA GLN A 49 -11.47 -8.36 9.16
C GLN A 49 -11.14 -7.78 7.78
N LYS A 50 -9.86 -7.67 7.41
CA LYS A 50 -9.45 -7.21 6.08
C LYS A 50 -9.93 -8.17 4.98
N ALA A 51 -9.85 -9.47 5.19
CA ALA A 51 -10.34 -10.48 4.23
C ALA A 51 -11.86 -10.36 4.03
N ILE A 52 -12.63 -10.26 5.12
CA ILE A 52 -14.09 -10.07 5.06
C ILE A 52 -14.45 -8.77 4.32
N ARG A 53 -13.78 -7.65 4.65
CA ARG A 53 -13.99 -6.37 3.95
C ARG A 53 -13.69 -6.48 2.45
N LYS A 54 -12.62 -7.18 2.07
CA LYS A 54 -12.26 -7.41 0.67
C LYS A 54 -13.34 -8.23 -0.06
N ALA A 55 -13.78 -9.34 0.53
CA ALA A 55 -14.83 -10.19 -0.04
C ALA A 55 -16.14 -9.42 -0.27
N ARG A 56 -16.58 -8.64 0.73
CA ARG A 56 -17.77 -7.78 0.62
C ARG A 56 -17.66 -6.73 -0.48
N ARG A 57 -16.46 -6.18 -0.70
CA ARG A 57 -16.23 -5.20 -1.79
C ARG A 57 -16.29 -5.86 -3.17
N THR A 58 -15.80 -7.10 -3.29
CA THR A 58 -15.90 -7.87 -4.55
C THR A 58 -17.34 -8.23 -4.86
N GLN A 59 -18.15 -8.60 -3.86
CA GLN A 59 -19.56 -8.97 -4.07
C GLN A 59 -20.45 -7.78 -4.49
N ARG A 60 -20.06 -6.54 -4.16
CA ARG A 60 -20.79 -5.32 -4.54
C ARG A 60 -20.43 -4.79 -5.94
N ARG A 61 -19.40 -5.34 -6.56
CA ARG A 61 -19.03 -5.05 -7.95
C ARG A 61 -19.77 -5.99 -8.87
#